data_AF-A0A314YCE0-F1
#
_entry.id   AF-A0A314YCE0-F1
#
_cell.length_a   1.000
_cell.length_b   1.000
_cell.length_c   1.000
_cell.angle_alpha   90.00
_cell.angle_beta   90.00
_cell.angle_gamma   90.00
#
_symmetry.space_group_name_H-M   'P 1'
#
loop_
_entity.id
_entity.type
_entity.pdbx_description
1 polymer ?
#
loop_
_entity_poly.entity_id
_entity_poly.type
_entity_poly.pdbx_seq_one_letter_code
_entity_poly.pdbx_strand_id
1 'polypeptide(L)'
;MAEIITIICKRTVVSTKPVQAGKSYPLSVLDRHMEHNHVRMVLYYPSMGAPTEPGEITGRLRESLAVTLTHFPIVTGRLQKNDNDQWMIKCNDAGVRMLEAKAKGSLEEWLRKFG
;
A
#
# COMPACT_ATOMS: atom_id res chain seq x y z
N MET A 1 24.98 13.66 9.63
CA MET A 1 24.72 13.17 8.26
C MET A 1 23.34 13.63 7.86
N ALA A 2 23.19 14.40 6.78
CA ALA A 2 21.86 14.86 6.37
C ALA A 2 21.07 13.69 5.77
N GLU A 3 19.85 13.45 6.25
CA GLU A 3 18.99 12.38 5.72
C GLU A 3 18.75 12.58 4.21
N ILE A 4 18.95 11.50 3.45
CA ILE A 4 18.74 11.44 1.99
C ILE A 4 17.23 11.39 1.67
N ILE A 5 16.42 10.91 2.61
CA ILE A 5 14.97 10.75 2.49
C ILE A 5 14.30 11.39 3.71
N THR A 6 13.30 12.24 3.49
CA THR A 6 12.47 12.83 4.54
C THR A 6 11.05 12.33 4.40
N ILE A 7 10.52 11.68 5.44
CA ILE A 7 9.11 11.26 5.48
C ILE A 7 8.24 12.50 5.69
N ILE A 8 7.31 12.74 4.77
CA ILE A 8 6.37 13.86 4.85
C ILE A 8 5.16 13.45 5.69
N CYS A 9 4.53 12.33 5.36
CA CYS A 9 3.39 11.84 6.12
C CYS A 9 3.21 10.32 6.06
N LYS A 10 2.56 9.80 7.10
CA LYS A 10 2.10 8.40 7.20
C LYS A 10 0.59 8.42 7.38
N ARG A 11 -0.12 7.68 6.55
CA ARG A 11 -1.58 7.62 6.57
C ARG A 11 -2.06 6.18 6.41
N THR A 12 -3.28 5.94 6.85
CA THR A 12 -4.01 4.71 6.52
C THR A 12 -5.09 5.09 5.51
N VAL A 13 -5.11 4.40 4.38
CA VAL A 13 -6.14 4.54 3.35
C VAL A 13 -7.12 3.39 3.50
N VAL A 14 -8.40 3.74 3.67
CA VAL A 14 -9.50 2.78 3.78
C VAL A 14 -10.33 2.79 2.51
N SER A 15 -11.16 1.76 2.31
CA SER A 15 -12.13 1.72 1.22
C SER A 15 -13.15 2.85 1.36
N THR A 16 -13.70 3.31 0.23
CA THR A 16 -14.79 4.30 0.22
C THR A 16 -16.14 3.72 0.60
N LYS A 17 -16.32 2.39 0.47
CA LYS A 17 -17.51 1.68 0.94
C LYS A 17 -17.13 0.72 2.07
N PRO A 18 -17.96 0.61 3.12
CA PRO A 18 -17.73 -0.34 4.19
C PRO A 18 -17.90 -1.77 3.69
N VAL A 19 -17.13 -2.68 4.26
CA VAL A 19 -17.26 -4.10 4.06
C VAL A 19 -18.36 -4.66 4.96
N GLN A 20 -19.08 -5.66 4.44
CA GLN A 20 -20.10 -6.37 5.20
C GLN A 20 -19.52 -6.96 6.49
N ALA A 21 -20.20 -6.73 7.61
CA ALA A 21 -19.80 -7.26 8.91
C ALA A 21 -19.65 -8.79 8.87
N GLY A 22 -18.59 -9.29 9.51
CA GLY A 22 -18.30 -10.74 9.58
C GLY A 22 -17.66 -11.32 8.32
N LYS A 23 -17.44 -10.53 7.27
CA LYS A 23 -16.80 -11.02 6.05
C LYS A 23 -15.35 -11.44 6.31
N SER A 24 -15.02 -12.64 5.84
CA SER A 24 -13.70 -13.21 5.96
C SER A 24 -13.39 -14.20 4.85
N TYR A 25 -12.11 -14.45 4.64
CA TYR A 25 -11.61 -15.34 3.59
C TYR A 25 -10.60 -16.33 4.17
N PRO A 26 -10.86 -17.65 4.12
CA PRO A 26 -9.87 -18.65 4.49
C PRO A 26 -8.73 -18.67 3.47
N LEU A 27 -7.51 -18.94 3.93
CA LEU A 27 -6.36 -19.11 3.04
C LEU A 27 -6.37 -20.50 2.39
N SER A 28 -6.12 -20.55 1.08
CA SER A 28 -5.94 -21.83 0.38
C SER A 28 -4.63 -22.52 0.80
N VAL A 29 -4.40 -23.73 0.29
CA VAL A 29 -3.12 -24.44 0.49
C VAL A 29 -1.94 -23.62 -0.06
N LEU A 30 -2.11 -22.99 -1.22
CA LEU A 30 -1.05 -22.17 -1.84
C LEU A 30 -0.80 -20.89 -1.05
N ASP A 31 -1.85 -20.24 -0.57
CA ASP A 31 -1.73 -19.01 0.23
C ASP A 31 -0.98 -19.27 1.54
N ARG A 32 -1.27 -20.40 2.21
CA ARG A 32 -0.54 -20.81 3.43
C ARG A 32 0.94 -21.06 3.19
N HIS A 33 1.31 -21.56 2.02
CA HIS A 33 2.72 -21.72 1.68
C HIS A 33 3.43 -20.37 1.49
N MET A 34 2.68 -19.33 1.13
CA MET A 34 3.17 -17.96 0.96
C MET A 34 3.10 -17.10 2.23
N GLU A 35 2.67 -17.67 3.38
CA GLU A 35 2.41 -16.93 4.62
C GLU A 35 3.58 -16.05 5.09
N HIS A 36 4.82 -16.54 4.94
CA HIS A 36 6.03 -15.85 5.40
C HIS A 36 6.66 -14.96 4.31
N ASN A 37 6.03 -14.85 3.14
CA ASN A 37 6.57 -14.16 1.99
C ASN A 37 5.84 -12.84 1.75
N HIS A 38 6.62 -11.80 1.44
CA HIS A 38 6.10 -10.50 1.04
C HIS A 38 6.66 -10.14 -0.33
N VAL A 39 5.75 -9.96 -1.30
CA VAL A 39 6.13 -9.44 -2.61
C VAL A 39 6.47 -7.96 -2.47
N ARG A 40 7.68 -7.57 -2.90
CA ARG A 40 8.15 -6.19 -2.93
C ARG A 40 8.26 -5.76 -4.38
N MET A 41 7.56 -4.70 -4.75
CA MET A 41 7.59 -4.13 -6.09
C MET A 41 7.95 -2.65 -6.00
N VAL A 42 8.79 -2.18 -6.92
CA VAL A 42 9.18 -0.78 -7.05
C VAL A 42 8.91 -0.34 -8.49
N LEU A 43 8.20 0.78 -8.65
CA LEU A 43 7.86 1.36 -9.95
C LEU A 43 8.44 2.77 -10.02
N TYR A 44 9.17 3.05 -11.09
CA TYR A 44 9.78 4.34 -11.35
C TYR A 44 9.01 5.07 -12.46
N TYR A 45 8.73 6.35 -12.23
CA TYR A 45 8.01 7.19 -13.18
C TYR A 45 8.91 8.39 -13.53
N PRO A 46 9.12 8.69 -14.83
CA PRO A 46 9.87 9.87 -15.23
C PRO A 46 9.11 11.15 -14.85
N SER A 47 9.83 12.26 -14.70
CA SER A 47 9.21 13.57 -14.52
C SER A 47 8.37 13.92 -15.73
N MET A 48 7.11 14.28 -15.52
CA MET A 48 6.16 14.62 -16.59
C MET A 48 6.35 16.07 -17.12
N GLY A 49 7.36 16.81 -16.64
CA GLY A 49 7.72 18.15 -17.12
C GLY A 49 6.72 19.27 -16.78
N ALA A 50 5.47 18.94 -16.46
CA ALA A 50 4.46 19.91 -16.02
C ALA A 50 4.63 20.23 -14.53
N PRO A 51 4.57 21.53 -14.13
CA PRO A 51 4.51 21.89 -12.72
C PRO A 51 3.24 21.29 -12.12
N THR A 52 3.42 20.39 -11.16
CA THR A 52 2.33 19.83 -10.36
C THR A 52 2.37 20.49 -9.00
N GLU A 53 1.22 20.88 -8.45
CA GLU A 53 1.20 21.43 -7.10
C GLU A 53 1.70 20.39 -6.08
N PRO A 54 2.44 20.82 -5.04
CA PRO A 54 2.88 19.92 -3.98
C PRO A 54 1.67 19.17 -3.38
N GLY A 55 1.73 17.84 -3.41
CA GLY A 55 0.68 16.99 -2.85
C GLY A 55 -0.49 16.66 -3.79
N GLU A 56 -0.56 17.26 -4.98
CA GLU A 56 -1.65 16.98 -5.93
C GLU A 56 -1.63 15.52 -6.41
N ILE A 57 -0.46 15.04 -6.86
CA ILE A 57 -0.29 13.64 -7.30
C ILE A 57 -0.58 12.67 -6.16
N THR A 58 -0.06 12.93 -4.96
CA THR A 58 -0.26 12.04 -3.81
C THR A 58 -1.71 12.05 -3.32
N GLY A 59 -2.40 13.18 -3.44
CA GLY A 59 -3.84 13.31 -3.25
C GLY A 59 -4.63 12.41 -4.20
N ARG A 60 -4.38 12.54 -5.51
CA ARG A 60 -5.03 11.72 -6.56
C ARG A 60 -4.76 10.22 -6.39
N LEU A 61 -3.52 9.85 -6.05
CA LEU A 61 -3.15 8.46 -5.77
C LEU A 61 -3.91 7.91 -4.55
N ARG A 62 -4.02 8.70 -3.48
CA ARG A 62 -4.76 8.31 -2.28
C ARG A 62 -6.24 8.09 -2.58
N GLU A 63 -6.87 9.00 -3.32
CA GLU A 63 -8.30 8.94 -3.66
C GLU A 63 -8.61 7.76 -4.57
N SER A 64 -7.83 7.58 -5.64
CA SER A 64 -7.98 6.43 -6.54
C SER A 64 -7.73 5.10 -5.82
N LEU A 65 -6.76 5.05 -4.89
CA LEU A 65 -6.51 3.87 -4.06
C LEU A 65 -7.73 3.57 -3.16
N ALA A 66 -8.31 4.56 -2.50
CA ALA A 66 -9.49 4.37 -1.65
C ALA A 66 -10.68 3.79 -2.44
N VAL A 67 -10.92 4.28 -3.66
CA VAL A 67 -11.96 3.75 -4.56
C VAL A 67 -11.64 2.32 -5.01
N THR A 68 -10.37 2.05 -5.32
CA THR A 68 -9.93 0.70 -5.72
C THR A 68 -10.13 -0.31 -4.60
N LEU A 69 -9.74 0.03 -3.37
CA LEU A 69 -9.83 -0.84 -2.19
C LEU A 69 -11.26 -1.30 -1.88
N THR A 70 -12.29 -0.53 -2.25
CA THR A 70 -13.69 -0.95 -2.17
C THR A 70 -13.97 -2.27 -2.91
N HIS A 71 -13.23 -2.56 -3.98
CA HIS A 71 -13.37 -3.77 -4.78
C HIS A 71 -12.48 -4.92 -4.29
N PHE A 72 -11.55 -4.65 -3.37
CA PHE A 72 -10.55 -5.61 -2.86
C PHE A 72 -10.54 -5.65 -1.32
N PRO A 73 -11.64 -6.09 -0.67
CA PRO A 73 -11.77 -6.08 0.78
C PRO A 73 -10.77 -6.99 1.52
N ILE A 74 -10.18 -7.96 0.81
CA ILE A 74 -9.12 -8.82 1.33
C ILE A 74 -7.87 -7.99 1.65
N VAL A 75 -7.58 -6.96 0.85
CA VAL A 75 -6.37 -6.12 0.98
C VAL A 75 -6.47 -5.14 2.15
N THR A 76 -7.68 -4.70 2.51
CA THR A 76 -7.91 -3.80 3.65
C THR A 76 -8.04 -4.52 4.99
N GLY A 77 -8.09 -5.86 4.99
CA GLY A 77 -8.29 -6.69 6.16
C GLY A 77 -7.03 -6.91 7.01
N ARG A 78 -7.12 -7.82 7.98
CA ARG A 78 -6.00 -8.31 8.78
C ARG A 78 -6.01 -9.83 8.87
N LEU A 79 -4.81 -10.41 8.97
CA LEU A 79 -4.64 -11.82 9.27
C LEU A 79 -5.12 -12.09 10.70
N GLN A 80 -5.91 -13.14 10.86
CA GLN A 80 -6.40 -13.65 12.13
C GLN A 80 -6.44 -15.18 12.04
N LYS A 81 -6.22 -15.88 13.15
CA LYS A 81 -6.45 -17.33 13.22
C LYS A 81 -7.89 -17.64 13.61
N ASN A 82 -8.47 -18.68 13.01
CA ASN A 82 -9.78 -19.22 13.40
C ASN A 82 -9.68 -20.17 14.61
N ASP A 83 -10.82 -20.73 15.03
CA ASP A 83 -10.91 -21.66 16.16
C ASP A 83 -10.10 -22.97 15.97
N ASN A 84 -9.75 -23.28 14.71
CA ASN A 84 -8.92 -24.43 14.34
C ASN A 84 -7.44 -24.06 14.15
N ASP A 85 -7.00 -22.89 14.64
CA ASP A 85 -5.64 -22.35 14.50
C ASP A 85 -5.17 -22.10 13.04
N GLN A 86 -6.11 -21.97 12.10
CA GLN A 86 -5.81 -21.70 10.69
C GLN A 86 -5.91 -20.22 10.36
N TRP A 87 -4.93 -19.71 9.62
CA TRP A 87 -4.93 -18.32 9.16
C TRP A 87 -6.07 -18.04 8.16
N MET A 88 -6.71 -16.91 8.38
CA MET A 88 -7.74 -16.33 7.54
C MET A 88 -7.57 -14.81 7.49
N ILE A 89 -8.15 -14.19 6.47
CA ILE A 89 -8.20 -12.74 6.34
C ILE A 89 -9.55 -12.27 6.84
N LYS A 90 -9.56 -11.52 7.94
CA LYS A 90 -10.73 -10.81 8.42
C LYS A 90 -10.83 -9.47 7.72
N CYS A 91 -11.90 -9.27 6.94
CA CYS A 91 -12.13 -8.00 6.25
C CYS A 91 -12.78 -7.00 7.21
N ASN A 92 -11.95 -6.33 8.00
CA ASN A 92 -12.35 -5.38 9.06
C ASN A 92 -12.13 -3.91 8.70
N ASP A 93 -11.95 -3.58 7.42
CA ASP A 93 -11.68 -2.23 6.93
C ASP A 93 -10.56 -1.48 7.65
N ALA A 94 -9.57 -2.21 8.17
CA ALA A 94 -8.41 -1.63 8.83
C ALA A 94 -7.51 -0.83 7.87
N GLY A 95 -7.75 -0.93 6.56
CA GLY A 95 -7.09 -0.17 5.51
C GLY A 95 -5.64 -0.58 5.26
N VAL A 96 -5.02 0.11 4.33
CA VAL A 96 -3.61 -0.06 3.93
C VAL A 96 -2.79 1.14 4.34
N ARG A 97 -1.50 0.93 4.62
CA ARG A 97 -0.58 2.00 4.98
C ARG A 97 -0.03 2.67 3.73
N MET A 98 -0.13 4.00 3.67
CA MET A 98 0.50 4.85 2.66
C MET A 98 1.53 5.77 3.32
N LEU A 99 2.70 5.87 2.70
CA LEU A 99 3.78 6.76 3.12
C LEU A 99 4.11 7.71 1.97
N GLU A 100 4.20 8.99 2.31
CA GLU A 100 4.70 10.03 1.41
C GLU A 100 6.06 10.48 1.91
N ALA A 101 7.05 10.51 1.03
CA ALA A 101 8.42 10.88 1.35
C ALA A 101 9.06 11.64 0.20
N LYS A 102 10.04 12.49 0.54
CA LYS A 102 10.85 13.25 -0.42
C LYS A 102 12.30 12.80 -0.32
N ALA A 103 12.90 12.45 -1.44
CA ALA A 103 14.32 12.18 -1.55
C ALA A 103 15.08 13.41 -2.05
N LYS A 104 16.35 13.54 -1.69
CA LYS A 104 17.27 14.55 -2.26
C LYS A 104 17.89 14.02 -3.55
N GLY A 105 17.92 14.86 -4.59
CA GLY A 105 18.45 14.51 -5.93
C GLY A 105 17.35 14.14 -6.92
N SER A 106 17.73 13.75 -8.14
CA SER A 106 16.78 13.28 -9.16
C SER A 106 16.77 11.75 -9.29
N LEU A 107 15.69 11.22 -9.88
CA LEU A 107 15.58 9.79 -10.19
C LEU A 107 16.65 9.36 -11.20
N GLU A 108 16.92 10.18 -12.22
CA GLU A 108 17.91 9.92 -13.26
C GLU A 108 19.33 9.84 -12.68
N GLU A 109 19.67 10.75 -11.77
CA GLU A 109 20.96 10.73 -11.07
C GLU A 109 21.11 9.48 -10.19
N TRP A 110 20.03 9.06 -9.54
CA TRP A 110 20.02 7.87 -8.69
C TRP A 110 20.17 6.59 -9.53
N LEU A 111 19.40 6.47 -10.62
CA LEU A 111 19.48 5.33 -11.54
C LEU A 111 20.86 5.22 -12.19
N ARG A 112 21.50 6.33 -12.58
CA ARG A 112 22.88 6.29 -13.13
C ARG A 112 23.91 5.78 -12.13
N LYS A 113 23.69 5.97 -10.83
CA LYS A 113 24.64 5.57 -9.77
C LYS A 113 24.43 4.13 -9.27
N PHE A 114 23.20 3.62 -9.33
CA PHE A 114 22.83 2.39 -8.63
C PHE A 114 21.93 1.43 -9.44
N GLY A 115 21.50 1.82 -10.64
CA GLY A 115 20.81 0.94 -11.59
C GLY A 115 21.80 0.23 -12.49
#